data_AF-A0A1G6ZS59-F1
#
_entry.id   AF-A0A1G6ZS59-F1
#
_cell.length_a   1.000
_cell.length_b   1.000
_cell.length_c   1.000
_cell.angle_alpha   90.00
_cell.angle_beta   90.00
_cell.angle_gamma   90.00
#
_symmetry.space_group_name_H-M   'P 1'
#
loop_
_entity.id
_entity.type
_entity.pdbx_description
1 polymer ?
#
loop_
_entity_poly.entity_id
_entity_poly.type
_entity_poly.pdbx_seq_one_letter_code
_entity_poly.pdbx_strand_id
1 'polypeptide(L)'
;MISLAVSDIINMGRKSLKEERQLEIIKTFYKVAKKEGYENTSIAKIAKVMDINPSLVSHYFATKEDLTYALIDHILERYLLIYTIKNKEEVTLADLQKTIEMLFSKKWNLLFDDGLFYTFYALAFREKKIKLKYKTILDSLRHALSSMIEQCNEKQLINVLAPKTAADLIFVLVDGAYFYLSLENDKEAYTARLEYYKHKAYEILGMEQSIFSDSTLS
;
A
#
# COMPACT_ATOMS: atom_id res chain seq x y z
N MET A 1 -18.12 -10.31 -5.98
CA MET A 1 -17.91 -10.25 -4.51
C MET A 1 -16.84 -9.23 -4.05
N ILE A 2 -16.00 -8.68 -4.94
CA ILE A 2 -15.02 -7.62 -4.60
C ILE A 2 -15.70 -6.26 -4.28
N SER A 3 -16.90 -6.02 -4.81
CA SER A 3 -17.66 -4.79 -4.59
C SER A 3 -18.12 -4.55 -3.15
N LEU A 4 -18.29 -5.62 -2.34
CA LEU A 4 -18.84 -5.51 -0.98
C LEU A 4 -17.79 -5.11 0.06
N ALA A 5 -16.56 -5.62 -0.05
CA ALA A 5 -15.50 -5.29 0.90
C ALA A 5 -15.04 -3.82 0.82
N VAL A 6 -15.35 -3.13 -0.29
CA VAL A 6 -15.01 -1.71 -0.51
C VAL A 6 -16.22 -0.81 -0.22
N SER A 7 -17.46 -1.25 -0.47
CA SER A 7 -18.66 -0.48 -0.13
C SER A 7 -18.83 -0.28 1.38
N ASP A 8 -18.40 -1.26 2.19
CA ASP A 8 -18.46 -1.18 3.65
C ASP A 8 -17.49 -0.13 4.22
N ILE A 9 -16.50 0.34 3.43
CA ILE A 9 -15.58 1.41 3.82
C ILE A 9 -16.20 2.80 3.62
N ILE A 10 -17.14 2.94 2.67
CA ILE A 10 -17.70 4.24 2.25
C ILE A 10 -18.96 4.60 3.07
N ASN A 11 -19.59 3.63 3.73
CA ASN A 11 -20.69 3.89 4.66
C ASN A 11 -20.18 4.15 6.08
N MET A 12 -19.22 5.06 6.23
CA MET A 12 -18.79 5.55 7.55
C MET A 12 -19.84 6.53 8.10
N GLY A 13 -20.94 5.98 8.61
CA GLY A 13 -21.62 6.60 9.74
C GLY A 13 -20.66 6.80 10.92
N ARG A 14 -21.09 7.47 12.00
CA ARG A 14 -20.27 7.62 13.22
C ARG A 14 -19.58 6.28 13.55
N LYS A 15 -18.25 6.24 13.49
CA LYS A 15 -17.49 5.06 13.94
C LYS A 15 -17.92 4.72 15.36
N SER A 16 -18.22 3.46 15.60
CA SER A 16 -18.60 3.04 16.94
C SER A 16 -17.41 3.22 17.90
N LEU A 17 -17.68 3.48 19.18
CA LEU A 17 -16.62 3.52 20.22
C LEU A 17 -15.75 2.25 20.22
N LYS A 18 -16.35 1.13 19.82
CA LYS A 18 -15.67 -0.15 19.63
C LYS A 18 -14.64 -0.10 18.50
N GLU A 19 -15.01 0.39 17.32
CA GLU A 19 -14.09 0.52 16.18
C GLU A 19 -12.95 1.50 16.47
N GLU A 20 -13.25 2.61 17.14
CA GLU A 20 -12.22 3.57 17.53
C GLU A 20 -11.20 2.93 18.48
N ARG A 21 -11.67 2.18 19.47
CA ARG A 21 -10.80 1.46 20.42
C ARG A 21 -9.97 0.38 19.74
N GLN A 22 -10.57 -0.41 18.84
CA GLN A 22 -9.85 -1.42 18.06
C GLN A 22 -8.74 -0.78 17.23
N LEU A 23 -9.03 0.33 16.55
CA LEU A 23 -8.05 1.05 15.75
C LEU A 23 -6.92 1.63 16.61
N GLU A 24 -7.22 2.12 17.81
CA GLU A 24 -6.22 2.61 18.76
C GLU A 24 -5.26 1.48 19.21
N ILE A 25 -5.81 0.31 19.53
CA ILE A 25 -5.02 -0.88 19.87
C ILE A 25 -4.12 -1.28 18.70
N ILE A 26 -4.67 -1.35 17.49
CA ILE A 26 -3.90 -1.71 16.27
C ILE A 26 -2.78 -0.69 16.01
N LYS A 27 -3.07 0.61 16.12
CA LYS A 27 -2.06 1.67 15.94
C LYS A 27 -0.98 1.61 17.01
N THR A 28 -1.33 1.29 18.24
CA THR A 28 -0.35 1.11 19.32
C THR A 28 0.50 -0.12 19.06
N PHE A 29 -0.13 -1.23 18.65
CA PHE A 29 0.60 -2.43 18.26
C PHE A 29 1.60 -2.16 17.14
N TYR A 30 1.19 -1.45 16.08
CA TYR A 30 2.09 -1.03 15.00
C TYR A 30 3.31 -0.28 15.53
N LYS A 31 3.11 0.71 16.42
CA LYS A 31 4.20 1.51 17.01
C LYS A 31 5.17 0.65 17.83
N VAL A 32 4.65 -0.25 18.66
CA VAL A 32 5.47 -1.14 19.49
C VAL A 32 6.23 -2.13 18.61
N ALA A 33 5.57 -2.76 17.63
CA ALA A 33 6.18 -3.71 16.72
C ALA A 33 7.28 -3.07 15.87
N LYS A 34 7.05 -1.83 15.39
CA LYS A 34 8.07 -1.06 14.66
C LYS A 34 9.30 -0.77 15.53
N LYS A 35 9.09 -0.42 16.80
CA LYS A 35 10.18 -0.01 17.70
C LYS A 35 10.99 -1.21 18.23
N GLU A 36 10.30 -2.29 18.56
CA GLU A 36 10.89 -3.41 19.33
C GLU A 36 10.99 -4.71 18.53
N GLY A 37 10.46 -4.74 17.30
CA GLY A 37 10.30 -5.94 16.50
C GLY A 37 8.99 -6.67 16.82
N TYR A 38 8.32 -7.19 15.78
CA TYR A 38 7.06 -7.93 15.90
C TYR A 38 7.13 -9.10 16.88
N GLU A 39 8.22 -9.87 16.86
CA GLU A 39 8.40 -11.03 17.74
C GLU A 39 8.40 -10.65 19.22
N ASN A 40 8.94 -9.47 19.57
CA ASN A 40 9.08 -8.99 20.95
C ASN A 40 7.81 -8.29 21.49
N THR A 41 6.71 -8.33 20.74
CA THR A 41 5.42 -7.76 21.15
C THR A 41 4.51 -8.79 21.82
N SER A 42 3.61 -8.32 22.68
CA SER A 42 2.55 -9.12 23.31
C SER A 42 1.36 -8.26 23.67
N ILE A 43 0.19 -8.87 23.89
CA ILE A 43 -1.03 -8.18 24.37
C ILE A 43 -0.74 -7.39 25.65
N ALA A 44 -0.03 -8.00 26.60
CA ALA A 44 0.33 -7.35 27.86
C ALA A 44 1.21 -6.10 27.65
N LYS A 45 2.18 -6.18 26.73
CA LYS A 45 3.06 -5.03 26.42
C LYS A 45 2.29 -3.90 25.75
N ILE A 46 1.38 -4.22 24.82
CA ILE A 46 0.53 -3.24 24.15
C ILE A 46 -0.38 -2.54 25.17
N ALA A 47 -1.03 -3.32 26.05
CA ALA A 47 -1.86 -2.80 27.13
C ALA A 47 -1.08 -1.87 28.06
N LYS A 48 0.16 -2.26 28.42
CA LYS A 48 1.07 -1.41 29.22
C LYS A 48 1.39 -0.09 28.55
N VAL A 49 1.66 -0.08 27.24
CA VAL A 49 1.94 1.16 26.49
C VAL A 49 0.70 2.06 26.39
N MET A 50 -0.49 1.47 26.35
CA MET A 50 -1.76 2.19 26.34
C MET A 50 -2.24 2.61 27.74
N ASP A 51 -1.56 2.20 28.82
CA ASP A 51 -2.00 2.37 30.20
C ASP A 51 -3.42 1.82 30.48
N ILE A 52 -3.69 0.61 29.96
CA ILE A 52 -4.96 -0.10 30.15
C ILE A 52 -4.75 -1.52 30.66
N ASN A 53 -5.81 -2.12 31.20
CA ASN A 53 -5.79 -3.52 31.61
C ASN A 53 -5.62 -4.46 30.40
N PRO A 54 -4.71 -5.45 30.42
CA PRO A 54 -4.57 -6.43 29.33
C PRO A 54 -5.87 -7.14 28.94
N SER A 55 -6.77 -7.40 29.89
CA SER A 55 -8.09 -7.99 29.63
C SER A 55 -8.96 -7.12 28.72
N LEU A 56 -8.78 -5.79 28.73
CA LEU A 56 -9.47 -4.89 27.81
C LEU A 56 -9.00 -5.11 26.37
N VAL A 57 -7.70 -5.34 26.15
CA VAL A 57 -7.19 -5.68 24.82
C VAL A 57 -7.68 -7.06 24.41
N SER A 58 -7.62 -8.05 25.32
CA SER A 58 -8.13 -9.41 25.08
C SER A 58 -9.62 -9.46 24.76
N HIS A 59 -10.42 -8.51 25.26
CA HIS A 59 -11.83 -8.36 24.90
C HIS A 59 -12.03 -8.07 23.39
N TYR A 60 -11.12 -7.32 22.77
CA TYR A 60 -11.17 -7.01 21.34
C TYR A 60 -10.40 -8.02 20.48
N PHE A 61 -9.31 -8.58 21.00
CA PHE A 61 -8.43 -9.50 20.29
C PHE A 61 -8.03 -10.64 21.21
N ALA A 62 -8.66 -11.81 21.04
CA ALA A 62 -8.48 -12.95 21.93
C ALA A 62 -7.02 -13.44 21.95
N THR A 63 -6.33 -13.35 20.80
CA THR A 63 -4.96 -13.85 20.62
C THR A 63 -4.05 -12.80 19.97
N LYS A 64 -2.72 -13.01 20.07
CA LYS A 64 -1.74 -12.17 19.35
C LYS A 64 -1.92 -12.32 17.84
N GLU A 65 -2.33 -13.50 17.39
CA GLU A 65 -2.62 -13.83 16.00
C GLU A 65 -3.81 -13.01 15.47
N ASP A 66 -4.91 -12.91 16.25
CA ASP A 66 -6.06 -12.08 15.87
C ASP A 66 -5.69 -10.62 15.71
N LEU A 67 -4.89 -10.10 16.65
CA LEU A 67 -4.36 -8.75 16.60
C LEU A 67 -3.39 -8.56 15.43
N THR A 68 -2.61 -9.59 15.07
CA THR A 68 -1.72 -9.61 13.90
C THR A 68 -2.52 -9.53 12.61
N TYR A 69 -3.60 -10.30 12.47
CA TYR A 69 -4.46 -10.21 11.29
C TYR A 69 -5.06 -8.82 11.11
N ALA A 70 -5.54 -8.22 12.20
CA ALA A 70 -6.09 -6.87 12.17
C ALA A 70 -5.02 -5.80 11.85
N LEU A 71 -3.79 -5.99 12.33
CA LEU A 71 -2.67 -5.12 11.97
C LEU A 71 -2.30 -5.24 10.48
N ILE A 72 -2.25 -6.46 9.94
CA ILE A 72 -1.98 -6.70 8.52
C ILE A 72 -3.07 -6.06 7.67
N ASP A 73 -4.35 -6.22 8.03
CA ASP A 73 -5.45 -5.55 7.34
C ASP A 73 -5.26 -4.03 7.35
N HIS A 74 -4.99 -3.46 8.52
CA HIS A 74 -4.73 -2.02 8.66
C HIS A 74 -3.55 -1.53 7.81
N ILE A 75 -2.48 -2.33 7.65
CA ILE A 75 -1.33 -1.98 6.82
C ILE A 75 -1.69 -2.09 5.33
N LEU A 76 -2.29 -3.21 4.92
CA LEU A 76 -2.61 -3.49 3.52
C LEU A 76 -3.69 -2.54 2.98
N GLU A 77 -4.66 -2.13 3.79
CA GLU A 77 -5.66 -1.12 3.41
C GLU A 77 -5.03 0.22 3.03
N ARG A 78 -3.88 0.58 3.61
CA ARG A 78 -3.16 1.81 3.24
C ARG A 78 -2.63 1.77 1.82
N TYR A 79 -2.39 0.59 1.24
CA TYR A 79 -2.03 0.48 -0.18
C TYR A 79 -3.14 0.97 -1.08
N LEU A 80 -4.42 0.78 -0.72
CA LEU A 80 -5.54 1.24 -1.54
C LEU A 80 -5.64 2.78 -1.59
N LEU A 81 -4.93 3.51 -0.73
CA LEU A 81 -4.97 4.97 -0.70
C LEU A 81 -4.44 5.61 -1.99
N ILE A 82 -3.62 4.91 -2.80
CA ILE A 82 -3.21 5.42 -4.12
C ILE A 82 -4.38 5.54 -5.08
N TYR A 83 -5.40 4.70 -4.92
CA TYR A 83 -6.61 4.72 -5.76
C TYR A 83 -7.74 5.47 -5.09
N THR A 84 -7.44 6.48 -4.25
CA THR A 84 -8.44 7.40 -3.63
C THR A 84 -9.30 8.16 -4.66
N ILE A 85 -9.08 7.93 -5.96
CA ILE A 85 -9.86 8.39 -7.12
C ILE A 85 -11.17 7.58 -7.31
N LYS A 86 -11.52 6.68 -6.39
CA LYS A 86 -12.61 5.69 -6.54
C LYS A 86 -14.04 6.21 -6.77
N ASN A 87 -14.28 7.51 -6.91
CA ASN A 87 -15.59 8.10 -7.19
C ASN A 87 -15.60 9.10 -8.36
N LYS A 88 -14.56 9.15 -9.21
CA LYS A 88 -14.70 9.84 -10.49
C LYS A 88 -15.37 8.91 -11.48
N GLU A 89 -16.51 9.34 -12.04
CA GLU A 89 -17.18 8.65 -13.15
C GLU A 89 -16.27 8.49 -14.37
N GLU A 90 -15.22 9.32 -14.47
CA GLU A 90 -14.29 9.32 -15.58
C GLU A 90 -12.83 9.45 -15.14
N VAL A 91 -12.02 8.42 -15.41
CA VAL A 91 -10.56 8.50 -15.30
C VAL A 91 -10.01 9.37 -16.44
N THR A 92 -9.08 10.26 -16.11
CA THR A 92 -8.34 11.10 -17.07
C THR A 92 -6.88 10.64 -17.19
N LEU A 93 -6.18 11.07 -18.24
CA LEU A 93 -4.73 10.85 -18.39
C LEU A 93 -3.96 11.39 -17.18
N ALA A 94 -4.37 12.55 -16.64
CA ALA A 94 -3.75 13.15 -15.46
C ALA A 94 -3.94 12.30 -14.20
N ASP A 95 -5.08 11.61 -14.05
CA ASP A 95 -5.32 10.68 -12.95
C ASP A 95 -4.39 9.45 -13.04
N LEU A 96 -4.15 8.93 -14.25
CA LEU A 96 -3.18 7.86 -14.49
C LEU A 96 -1.75 8.31 -14.19
N GLN A 97 -1.32 9.47 -14.72
CA GLN A 97 0.00 10.06 -14.43
C GLN A 97 0.19 10.26 -12.92
N LYS A 98 -0.79 10.85 -12.23
CA LYS A 98 -0.75 11.02 -10.77
C LYS A 98 -0.61 9.69 -10.03
N THR A 99 -1.25 8.62 -10.53
CA THR A 99 -1.12 7.28 -9.95
C THR A 99 0.30 6.76 -10.11
N ILE A 100 0.92 6.90 -11.28
CA ILE A 100 2.32 6.54 -11.51
C ILE A 100 3.25 7.36 -10.62
N GLU A 101 3.06 8.68 -10.53
CA GLU A 101 3.83 9.53 -9.61
C GLU A 101 3.70 9.08 -8.15
N MET A 102 2.48 8.72 -7.71
CA MET A 102 2.28 8.21 -6.36
C MET A 102 3.00 6.89 -6.12
N LEU A 103 2.95 5.95 -7.08
CA LEU A 103 3.60 4.63 -6.99
C LEU A 103 5.12 4.72 -6.85
N PHE A 104 5.75 5.78 -7.35
CA PHE A 104 7.20 6.00 -7.26
C PHE A 104 7.55 7.20 -6.37
N SER A 105 6.72 7.49 -5.36
CA SER A 105 6.93 8.62 -4.44
C SER A 105 7.54 8.19 -3.10
N LYS A 106 8.20 9.14 -2.42
CA LYS A 106 8.60 8.98 -1.01
C LYS A 106 7.39 8.70 -0.10
N LYS A 107 6.21 9.25 -0.42
CA LYS A 107 4.99 9.05 0.36
C LYS A 107 4.56 7.58 0.34
N TRP A 108 4.64 6.93 -0.83
CA TRP A 108 4.36 5.51 -0.95
C TRP A 108 5.36 4.67 -0.14
N ASN A 109 6.65 4.98 -0.26
CA ASN A 109 7.69 4.29 0.51
C ASN A 109 7.46 4.35 2.03
N LEU A 110 6.87 5.44 2.52
CA LEU A 110 6.63 5.66 3.94
C LEU A 110 5.24 5.18 4.42
N LEU A 111 4.44 4.54 3.57
CA LEU A 111 3.11 4.07 3.96
C LEU A 111 3.17 3.07 5.11
N PHE A 112 4.23 2.27 5.16
CA PHE A 112 4.47 1.29 6.20
C PHE A 112 5.97 1.14 6.44
N ASP A 113 6.31 0.45 7.51
CA ASP A 113 7.68 0.16 7.88
C ASP A 113 8.16 -1.09 7.13
N ASP A 114 9.30 -0.99 6.43
CA ASP A 114 9.86 -2.09 5.64
C ASP A 114 10.11 -3.35 6.48
N GLY A 115 10.62 -3.18 7.70
CA GLY A 115 10.88 -4.29 8.61
C GLY A 115 9.59 -5.05 8.95
N LEU A 116 8.51 -4.34 9.26
CA LEU A 116 7.20 -4.96 9.50
C LEU A 116 6.61 -5.59 8.23
N PHE A 117 6.74 -4.92 7.08
CA PHE A 117 6.23 -5.45 5.83
C PHE A 117 6.88 -6.78 5.47
N TYR A 118 8.21 -6.86 5.50
CA TYR A 118 8.92 -8.10 5.19
C TYR A 118 8.70 -9.18 6.24
N THR A 119 8.52 -8.81 7.52
CA THR A 119 8.13 -9.75 8.57
C THR A 119 6.80 -10.41 8.24
N PHE A 120 5.77 -9.62 7.91
CA PHE A 120 4.44 -10.15 7.57
C PHE A 120 4.40 -10.85 6.21
N TYR A 121 5.20 -10.40 5.25
CA TYR A 121 5.38 -11.08 3.98
C TYR A 121 5.98 -12.48 4.16
N ALA A 122 6.99 -12.62 5.04
CA ALA A 122 7.56 -13.92 5.39
C ALA A 122 6.51 -14.85 6.05
N LEU A 123 5.65 -14.32 6.91
CA LEU A 123 4.54 -15.09 7.52
C LEU A 123 3.55 -15.60 6.47
N ALA A 124 3.35 -14.90 5.35
CA ALA A 124 2.45 -15.31 4.28
C ALA A 124 2.83 -16.67 3.65
N PHE A 125 4.09 -17.12 3.78
CA PHE A 125 4.52 -18.43 3.29
C PHE A 125 4.10 -19.59 4.21
N ARG A 126 3.73 -19.30 5.46
CA ARG A 126 3.37 -20.30 6.48
C ARG A 126 1.91 -20.19 6.88
N GLU A 127 1.33 -19.00 6.80
CA GLU A 127 -0.04 -18.70 7.22
C GLU A 127 -0.97 -18.46 6.04
N LYS A 128 -1.89 -19.39 5.79
CA LYS A 128 -2.83 -19.34 4.66
C LYS A 128 -3.70 -18.08 4.66
N LYS A 129 -4.14 -17.62 5.84
CA LYS A 129 -4.98 -16.43 5.99
C LYS A 129 -4.22 -15.16 5.60
N ILE A 130 -2.94 -15.06 5.99
CA ILE A 130 -2.07 -13.93 5.62
C ILE A 130 -1.79 -13.97 4.11
N LYS A 131 -1.47 -15.15 3.57
CA LYS A 131 -1.28 -15.33 2.12
C LYS A 131 -2.45 -14.80 1.30
N LEU A 132 -3.67 -15.14 1.71
CA LEU A 132 -4.88 -14.71 1.01
C LEU A 132 -5.08 -13.19 1.08
N LYS A 133 -4.78 -12.56 2.22
CA LYS A 133 -4.84 -11.10 2.37
C LYS A 133 -3.88 -10.40 1.41
N TYR A 134 -2.62 -10.83 1.38
CA TYR A 134 -1.61 -10.30 0.44
C TYR A 134 -2.02 -10.52 -1.02
N LYS A 135 -2.50 -11.71 -1.38
CA LYS A 135 -2.95 -11.98 -2.76
C LYS A 135 -4.11 -11.06 -3.16
N THR A 136 -5.11 -10.93 -2.30
CA THR A 136 -6.30 -10.11 -2.55
C THR A 136 -5.94 -8.64 -2.78
N ILE A 137 -5.08 -8.07 -1.93
CA ILE A 137 -4.68 -6.67 -2.09
C ILE A 137 -3.85 -6.46 -3.36
N LEU A 138 -2.86 -7.31 -3.63
CA LEU A 138 -1.98 -7.19 -4.81
C LEU A 138 -2.75 -7.35 -6.12
N ASP A 139 -3.73 -8.26 -6.16
CA ASP A 139 -4.65 -8.41 -7.30
C ASP A 139 -5.51 -7.17 -7.48
N SER A 140 -6.02 -6.61 -6.39
CA SER A 140 -6.87 -5.41 -6.43
C SER A 140 -6.12 -4.19 -6.97
N LEU A 141 -4.86 -4.02 -6.59
CA LEU A 141 -4.02 -2.92 -7.09
C LEU A 141 -3.74 -3.07 -8.59
N ARG A 142 -3.32 -4.26 -9.04
CA ARG A 142 -3.09 -4.56 -10.47
C ARG A 142 -4.34 -4.36 -11.30
N HIS A 143 -5.48 -4.85 -10.80
CA HIS A 143 -6.76 -4.68 -11.49
C HIS A 143 -7.17 -3.21 -11.59
N ALA A 144 -6.99 -2.43 -10.52
CA ALA A 144 -7.29 -1.00 -10.53
C ALA A 144 -6.43 -0.24 -11.57
N LEU A 145 -5.10 -0.47 -11.60
CA LEU A 145 -4.24 0.15 -12.60
C LEU A 145 -4.60 -0.29 -14.03
N SER A 146 -4.86 -1.59 -14.24
CA SER A 146 -5.31 -2.11 -15.55
C SER A 146 -6.57 -1.39 -16.04
N SER A 147 -7.56 -1.21 -15.16
CA SER A 147 -8.80 -0.51 -15.50
C SER A 147 -8.57 0.96 -15.83
N MET A 148 -7.64 1.64 -15.16
CA MET A 148 -7.27 3.02 -15.50
C MET A 148 -6.61 3.12 -16.88
N ILE A 149 -5.75 2.17 -17.22
CA ILE A 149 -5.10 2.10 -18.54
C ILE A 149 -6.13 1.80 -19.63
N GLU A 150 -7.04 0.84 -19.39
CA GLU A 150 -8.16 0.52 -20.30
C GLU A 150 -9.02 1.75 -20.60
N GLN A 151 -9.43 2.50 -19.58
CA GLN A 151 -10.22 3.73 -19.76
C GLN A 151 -9.48 4.82 -20.54
N CYS A 152 -8.16 4.95 -20.34
CA CYS A 152 -7.37 5.92 -21.11
C CYS A 152 -7.18 5.49 -22.58
N ASN A 153 -7.04 4.18 -22.85
CA ASN A 153 -7.02 3.63 -24.21
C ASN A 153 -8.36 3.86 -24.94
N GLU A 154 -9.50 3.60 -24.27
CA GLU A 154 -10.84 3.82 -24.85
C GLU A 154 -11.06 5.27 -25.28
N LYS A 155 -10.48 6.21 -24.53
CA LYS A 155 -10.47 7.65 -24.84
C LYS A 155 -9.37 8.07 -25.83
N GLN A 156 -8.61 7.12 -26.38
CA GLN A 156 -7.49 7.36 -27.29
C GLN A 156 -6.40 8.29 -26.73
N LEU A 157 -6.25 8.35 -25.40
CA LEU A 157 -5.24 9.17 -24.73
C LEU A 157 -3.87 8.48 -24.67
N ILE A 158 -3.87 7.16 -24.76
CA ILE A 158 -2.70 6.28 -24.88
C ILE A 158 -3.05 5.09 -25.78
N ASN A 159 -2.04 4.31 -26.18
CA ASN A 159 -2.20 3.15 -27.05
C ASN A 159 -1.45 1.93 -26.51
N VAL A 160 -1.84 1.46 -25.33
CA VAL A 160 -1.23 0.29 -24.67
C VAL A 160 -1.92 -0.99 -25.13
N LEU A 161 -1.24 -1.84 -25.89
CA LEU A 161 -1.83 -3.05 -26.49
C LEU A 161 -2.42 -4.03 -25.46
N ALA A 162 -1.75 -4.21 -24.31
CA ALA A 162 -2.16 -5.15 -23.27
C ALA A 162 -2.18 -4.47 -21.88
N PRO A 163 -3.28 -3.78 -21.50
CA PRO A 163 -3.37 -3.03 -20.25
C PRO A 163 -3.08 -3.85 -18.99
N LYS A 164 -3.56 -5.11 -18.95
CA LYS A 164 -3.31 -6.03 -17.84
C LYS A 164 -1.83 -6.35 -17.69
N THR A 165 -1.14 -6.62 -18.78
CA THR A 165 0.29 -6.91 -18.80
C THR A 165 1.10 -5.66 -18.41
N ALA A 166 0.72 -4.49 -18.93
CA ALA A 166 1.35 -3.23 -18.55
C ALA A 166 1.22 -2.95 -17.04
N ALA A 167 0.02 -3.11 -16.49
CA ALA A 167 -0.21 -2.95 -15.06
C ALA A 167 0.60 -3.95 -14.22
N ASP A 168 0.67 -5.22 -14.63
CA ASP A 168 1.46 -6.24 -13.95
C ASP A 168 2.96 -5.90 -13.96
N LEU A 169 3.52 -5.54 -15.12
CA LEU A 169 4.93 -5.16 -15.26
C LEU A 169 5.28 -3.91 -14.43
N ILE A 170 4.39 -2.91 -14.39
CA ILE A 170 4.58 -1.73 -13.53
C ILE A 170 4.64 -2.15 -12.06
N PHE A 171 3.77 -3.06 -11.61
CA PHE A 171 3.83 -3.54 -10.23
C PHE A 171 5.05 -4.43 -9.96
N VAL A 172 5.50 -5.25 -10.91
CA VAL A 172 6.77 -5.97 -10.80
C VAL A 172 7.94 -5.00 -10.62
N LEU A 173 7.94 -3.89 -11.37
CA LEU A 173 8.94 -2.84 -11.25
C LEU A 173 8.87 -2.13 -9.90
N VAL A 174 7.67 -1.79 -9.42
CA VAL A 174 7.42 -1.21 -8.09
C VAL A 174 7.93 -2.14 -6.99
N ASP A 175 7.49 -3.41 -7.01
CA ASP A 175 7.84 -4.40 -6.00
C ASP A 175 9.37 -4.61 -5.95
N GLY A 176 10.02 -4.72 -7.11
CA GLY A 176 11.48 -4.85 -7.23
C GLY A 176 12.24 -3.59 -6.83
N ALA A 177 11.74 -2.41 -7.20
CA ALA A 177 12.32 -1.13 -6.84
C ALA A 177 12.36 -0.94 -5.33
N TYR A 178 11.24 -1.14 -4.64
CA TYR A 178 11.17 -0.97 -3.19
C TYR A 178 12.00 -2.01 -2.44
N PHE A 179 12.03 -3.25 -2.93
CA PHE A 179 12.93 -4.26 -2.37
C PHE A 179 14.40 -3.84 -2.46
N TYR A 180 14.87 -3.48 -3.66
CA TYR A 180 16.26 -3.12 -3.87
C TYR A 180 16.65 -1.82 -3.16
N LEU A 181 15.82 -0.77 -3.28
CA LEU A 181 16.09 0.55 -2.75
C LEU A 181 16.00 0.62 -1.22
N SER A 182 15.31 -0.33 -0.57
CA SER A 182 15.34 -0.45 0.90
C SER A 182 16.74 -0.72 1.47
N LEU A 183 17.67 -1.19 0.62
CA LEU A 183 19.07 -1.46 0.98
C LEU A 183 20.01 -0.27 0.71
N GLU A 184 19.53 0.78 0.04
CA GLU A 184 20.32 1.94 -0.35
C GLU A 184 20.36 2.97 0.78
N ASN A 185 21.57 3.34 1.20
CA ASN A 185 21.78 4.33 2.26
C ASN A 185 22.00 5.74 1.68
N ASP A 186 22.46 5.83 0.44
CA ASP A 186 22.66 7.10 -0.25
C ASP A 186 21.31 7.63 -0.78
N LYS A 187 20.88 8.77 -0.24
CA LYS A 187 19.61 9.42 -0.60
C LYS A 187 19.58 9.92 -2.04
N GLU A 188 20.73 10.35 -2.58
CA GLU A 188 20.83 10.82 -3.96
C GLU A 188 20.73 9.64 -4.93
N ALA A 189 21.51 8.58 -4.66
CA ALA A 189 21.45 7.33 -5.43
C ALA A 189 20.05 6.71 -5.40
N TYR A 190 19.41 6.69 -4.22
CA TYR A 190 18.02 6.25 -4.04
C TYR A 190 17.08 7.05 -4.95
N THR A 191 17.16 8.38 -4.89
CA THR A 191 16.24 9.27 -5.61
C THR A 191 16.44 9.15 -7.12
N ALA A 192 17.68 9.16 -7.59
CA ALA A 192 18.00 9.00 -9.01
C ALA A 192 17.48 7.66 -9.57
N ARG A 193 17.62 6.58 -8.79
CA ARG A 193 17.16 5.25 -9.21
C ARG A 193 15.64 5.12 -9.19
N LEU A 194 14.97 5.71 -8.21
CA LEU A 194 13.50 5.73 -8.14
C LEU A 194 12.91 6.48 -9.33
N GLU A 195 13.50 7.62 -9.69
CA GLU A 195 13.12 8.38 -10.90
C GLU A 195 13.37 7.58 -12.19
N TYR A 196 14.49 6.86 -12.28
CA TYR A 196 14.74 5.95 -13.39
C TYR A 196 13.66 4.88 -13.52
N TYR A 197 13.25 4.22 -12.43
CA TYR A 197 12.17 3.24 -12.48
C TYR A 197 10.82 3.85 -12.83
N LYS A 198 10.52 5.05 -12.32
CA LYS A 198 9.33 5.79 -12.72
C LYS A 198 9.31 6.06 -14.22
N HIS A 199 10.44 6.46 -14.80
CA HIS A 199 10.57 6.65 -16.25
C HIS A 199 10.30 5.35 -17.01
N LYS A 200 10.82 4.21 -16.55
CA LYS A 200 10.52 2.89 -17.14
C LYS A 200 9.03 2.53 -17.06
N ALA A 201 8.32 2.94 -16.01
CA ALA A 201 6.87 2.76 -15.95
C ALA A 201 6.14 3.61 -17.01
N TYR A 202 6.60 4.83 -17.30
CA TYR A 202 6.05 5.65 -18.37
C TYR A 202 6.33 5.09 -19.77
N GLU A 203 7.54 4.56 -20.01
CA GLU A 203 7.87 3.84 -21.24
C GLU A 203 6.92 2.67 -21.50
N ILE A 204 6.57 1.89 -20.46
CA ILE A 204 5.58 0.79 -20.55
C ILE A 204 4.21 1.30 -20.99
N LEU A 205 3.84 2.51 -20.59
CA LEU A 205 2.57 3.15 -20.96
C LEU A 205 2.62 3.83 -22.33
N GLY A 206 3.76 3.81 -23.02
CA GLY A 206 3.96 4.56 -24.27
C GLY A 206 3.86 6.08 -24.07
N MET A 207 4.10 6.55 -22.84
CA MET A 207 4.12 7.97 -22.52
C MET A 207 5.57 8.44 -22.54
N GLU A 208 5.96 9.23 -23.54
CA GLU A 208 7.20 9.98 -23.43
C GLU A 208 6.99 11.05 -22.35
N GLN A 209 7.65 10.90 -21.21
CA GLN A 209 7.88 12.08 -20.37
C GLN A 209 8.72 13.02 -21.22
N SER A 210 8.15 14.16 -21.62
CA SER A 210 8.94 15.36 -21.90
C SER A 210 9.99 15.43 -20.80
N ILE A 211 11.24 15.19 -21.17
CA ILE A 211 12.40 15.32 -20.29
C ILE A 211 12.17 16.62 -19.53
N PHE A 212 12.10 16.56 -18.19
CA PHE A 212 11.98 17.75 -17.37
C PHE A 212 13.23 18.60 -17.59
N SER A 213 13.17 19.47 -18.61
CA SER A 213 14.02 20.64 -18.73
C SER A 213 13.54 21.64 -17.70
N ASP A 214 13.92 21.40 -16.45
CA ASP A 214 14.07 22.46 -15.45
C ASP A 214 15.14 22.04 -14.45
N SER A 215 16.33 21.76 -14.99
CA SER A 215 17.55 22.26 -14.38
C SER A 215 17.60 23.77 -14.64
N THR A 216 16.80 24.55 -13.93
CA THR A 216 17.05 25.98 -13.77
C THR A 216 18.26 26.12 -12.87
N LEU A 217 19.43 26.03 -13.52
CA LEU A 217 20.58 26.86 -13.18
C LEU A 217 20.14 28.32 -13.34
N SER A 218 19.81 28.95 -12.23
CA SER A 218 20.04 30.38 -11.97
C SER A 218 20.19 30.60 -10.47
#